data_AF-A0A367PT69-F1
#
_entry.id   AF-A0A367PT69-F1
#
_cell.length_a   1.000
_cell.length_b   1.000
_cell.length_c   1.000
_cell.angle_alpha   90.00
_cell.angle_beta   90.00
_cell.angle_gamma   90.00
#
_symmetry.space_group_name_H-M   'P 1'
#
loop_
_entity.id
_entity.type
_entity.pdbx_description
1 polymer ?
#
loop_
_entity_poly.entity_id
_entity_poly.type
_entity_poly.pdbx_seq_one_letter_code
_entity_poly.pdbx_strand_id
1 'polypeptide(L)'
;MVALAILRVEKLKSFGNVGGSEKHTARLQDTPNADTTKKNIRLIGEEDGTALEELVKNKIASTTKHKPRKDAVLCSEIFLSASPEYFRPDDPSLAGEWNDERMVLFAGASRTWLINNYGDKCVRAELHLDEATPHIHAYIVPINDKTKQLSHKEMFGGDGRVGSIKLSKLQDSYASALAPLGIERGVKGSKSTHTKVREYYQAVNSEPLTNVWSNKKLAPQPLESATNYVARIQNDDQFQILNHQLADRAFMLERLSRAEQRARASEKERQRLEKEVRTLELKTQQLRDLALEDVAWELGLDYDLLRWKGHGHIINIDGAKFYDFSPEQQKGGSGAIDLVMHVNQCNFRQAIAWLSDRFGEAGAEKAAIAHAKKTASDIIQAEPRPQFTPPVEDKSNWTAVEHYLTQKRGIRSDCIQMLKNQGLLYADDQQNAVFVMRNLEGQRNGAFLRGTRGENNSFKGYFKGTKRSDSWFYFSLGGKANDKTSTAILCKSPIDAISRAMLEYLIRGDAPPERTAYIAIDDIKSLPLERLQKVPNILVAFGNDKSTDAAAQRVLELLPQSQIKKSKASDWNQQLIDYGQQLRQQQQQQQQRQQDDELSL
;
A
#
# COMPACT_ATOMS: atom_id res chain seq x y z
N MET A 1 28.04 -19.69 17.24
CA MET A 1 26.89 -19.45 16.33
C MET A 1 25.62 -19.52 17.14
N VAL A 2 24.59 -18.75 16.80
CA VAL A 2 23.32 -18.76 17.53
C VAL A 2 22.46 -19.91 17.00
N ALA A 3 21.92 -20.75 17.89
CA ALA A 3 21.05 -21.85 17.51
C ALA A 3 19.64 -21.34 17.15
N LEU A 4 19.04 -21.92 16.11
CA LEU A 4 17.72 -21.50 15.63
C LEU A 4 16.67 -22.59 15.83
N ALA A 5 15.45 -22.18 16.16
CA ALA A 5 14.27 -23.04 16.24
C ALA A 5 13.79 -23.42 14.84
N ILE A 6 13.51 -24.71 14.63
CA ILE A 6 13.03 -25.27 13.37
C ILE A 6 11.64 -25.86 13.60
N LEU A 7 10.63 -25.30 12.93
CA LEU A 7 9.26 -25.80 12.94
C LEU A 7 8.72 -25.89 11.52
N ARG A 8 8.05 -26.99 11.18
CA ARG A 8 7.36 -27.16 9.90
C ARG A 8 6.05 -27.93 10.10
N VAL A 9 5.03 -27.61 9.31
CA VAL A 9 3.75 -28.32 9.32
C VAL A 9 3.48 -28.95 7.95
N GLU A 10 3.17 -30.24 7.94
CA GLU A 10 2.83 -31.02 6.75
C GLU A 10 1.38 -31.55 6.83
N LYS A 11 0.69 -31.63 5.70
CA LYS A 11 -0.74 -31.99 5.62
C LYS A 11 -0.91 -33.46 5.24
N LEU A 12 -1.53 -34.25 6.10
CA LEU A 12 -1.87 -35.65 5.82
C LEU A 12 -3.37 -35.75 5.49
N LYS A 13 -3.69 -35.94 4.20
CA LYS A 13 -5.07 -35.87 3.68
C LYS A 13 -5.75 -37.23 3.53
N SER A 14 -4.99 -38.32 3.62
CA SER A 14 -5.52 -39.68 3.57
C SER A 14 -4.94 -40.53 4.68
N PHE A 15 -5.67 -41.56 5.11
CA PHE A 15 -5.15 -42.52 6.07
C PHE A 15 -3.92 -43.27 5.55
N GLY A 16 -3.81 -43.47 4.23
CA GLY A 16 -2.57 -43.95 3.61
C GLY A 16 -1.37 -43.01 3.81
N ASN A 17 -1.57 -41.68 3.84
CA ASN A 17 -0.49 -40.74 4.19
C ASN A 17 -0.15 -40.78 5.68
N VAL A 18 -1.15 -40.98 6.54
CA VAL A 18 -0.95 -41.13 7.99
C VAL A 18 -0.16 -42.40 8.30
N GLY A 19 -0.59 -43.54 7.77
CA GLY A 19 0.13 -44.81 7.90
C GLY A 19 1.50 -44.81 7.20
N GLY A 20 1.64 -44.09 6.08
CA GLY A 20 2.94 -43.90 5.41
C GLY A 20 3.93 -43.10 6.24
N SER A 21 3.49 -42.02 6.89
CA SER A 21 4.32 -41.26 7.83
C SER A 21 4.68 -42.10 9.05
N GLU A 22 3.71 -42.83 9.62
CA GLU A 22 3.97 -43.76 10.73
C GLU A 22 4.97 -44.86 10.36
N LYS A 23 4.90 -45.45 9.16
CA LYS A 23 5.89 -46.46 8.74
C LYS A 23 7.32 -45.93 8.73
N HIS A 24 7.48 -44.64 8.41
CA HIS A 24 8.76 -43.96 8.48
C HIS A 24 9.17 -43.65 9.94
N THR A 25 8.26 -43.16 10.79
CA THR A 25 8.59 -42.79 12.18
C THR A 25 8.74 -43.98 13.13
N ALA A 26 7.95 -45.04 12.93
CA ALA A 26 8.02 -46.30 13.67
C ALA A 26 9.01 -47.31 13.07
N ARG A 27 9.78 -46.92 12.04
CA ARG A 27 10.81 -47.74 11.35
C ARG A 27 10.31 -49.09 10.85
N LEU A 28 9.08 -49.12 10.34
CA LEU A 28 8.46 -50.30 9.68
C LEU A 28 8.90 -50.45 8.21
N GLN A 29 9.76 -49.56 7.72
CA GLN A 29 10.39 -49.57 6.41
C GLN A 29 11.88 -49.23 6.55
N ASP A 30 12.73 -49.86 5.72
CA ASP A 30 14.17 -49.62 5.69
C ASP A 30 14.47 -48.12 5.42
N THR A 31 15.25 -47.52 6.33
CA THR A 31 15.57 -46.09 6.34
C THR A 31 17.10 -45.96 6.35
N PRO A 32 17.75 -45.76 5.19
CA PRO A 32 19.21 -45.91 5.04
C PRO A 32 20.08 -45.00 5.92
N ASN A 33 19.53 -43.91 6.44
CA ASN A 33 20.20 -42.93 7.29
C ASN A 33 19.90 -43.09 8.80
N ALA A 34 19.16 -44.13 9.19
CA ALA A 34 18.83 -44.40 10.59
C ALA A 34 19.82 -45.39 11.23
N ASP A 35 20.32 -45.05 12.41
CA ASP A 35 21.15 -45.90 13.24
C ASP A 35 20.29 -46.80 14.12
N THR A 36 20.25 -48.10 13.80
CA THR A 36 19.39 -49.09 14.47
C THR A 36 19.77 -49.37 15.92
N THR A 37 20.93 -48.88 16.38
CA THR A 37 21.35 -49.01 17.78
C THR A 37 20.71 -47.99 18.71
N LYS A 38 20.19 -46.89 18.16
CA LYS A 38 19.56 -45.79 18.89
C LYS A 38 18.04 -45.99 18.95
N LYS A 39 17.45 -45.66 20.10
CA LYS A 39 16.01 -45.83 20.34
C LYS A 39 15.31 -44.47 20.37
N ASN A 40 14.19 -44.39 19.66
CA ASN A 40 13.31 -43.24 19.66
C ASN A 40 12.42 -43.24 20.91
N ILE A 41 12.00 -42.05 21.36
CA ILE A 41 11.29 -41.85 22.64
C ILE A 41 9.90 -41.30 22.37
N ARG A 42 8.86 -41.90 22.97
CA ARG A 42 7.48 -41.37 22.91
C ARG A 42 7.30 -40.27 23.97
N LEU A 43 6.98 -39.05 23.52
CA LEU A 43 6.77 -37.90 24.39
C LEU A 43 5.30 -37.70 24.76
N ILE A 44 4.39 -38.01 23.83
CA ILE A 44 2.93 -37.88 23.97
C ILE A 44 2.28 -39.10 23.31
N GLY A 45 1.27 -39.68 23.98
CA GLY A 45 0.54 -40.88 23.54
C GLY A 45 0.96 -42.13 24.31
N GLU A 46 0.07 -43.12 24.39
CA GLU A 46 0.30 -44.40 25.08
C GLU A 46 1.28 -45.29 24.30
N GLU A 47 2.05 -46.14 24.99
CA GLU A 47 2.99 -47.12 24.39
C GLU A 47 2.33 -48.50 24.16
N ASP A 48 1.04 -48.51 23.82
CA ASP A 48 0.23 -49.74 23.73
C ASP A 48 0.26 -50.42 22.34
N GLY A 49 1.07 -49.90 21.41
CA GLY A 49 1.20 -50.42 20.06
C GLY A 49 0.06 -50.06 19.11
N THR A 50 -0.89 -49.21 19.52
CA THR A 50 -1.99 -48.77 18.65
C THR A 50 -1.46 -47.99 17.44
N ALA A 51 -1.94 -48.35 16.24
CA ALA A 51 -1.55 -47.67 15.00
C ALA A 51 -2.02 -46.21 15.00
N LEU A 52 -1.21 -45.30 14.45
CA LEU A 52 -1.52 -43.87 14.37
C LEU A 52 -2.82 -43.63 13.61
N GLU A 53 -3.04 -44.43 12.57
CA GLU A 53 -4.28 -44.38 11.80
C GLU A 53 -5.51 -44.58 12.70
N GLU A 54 -5.45 -45.53 13.62
CA GLU A 54 -6.54 -45.82 14.57
C GLU A 54 -6.69 -44.70 15.60
N LEU A 55 -5.59 -44.18 16.15
CA LEU A 55 -5.63 -43.02 17.06
C LEU A 55 -6.30 -41.81 16.42
N VAL A 56 -5.94 -41.50 15.17
CA VAL A 56 -6.55 -40.39 14.41
C VAL A 56 -8.02 -40.67 14.12
N LYS A 57 -8.39 -41.89 13.70
CA LYS A 57 -9.79 -42.27 13.47
C LYS A 57 -10.62 -42.13 14.75
N ASN A 58 -10.12 -42.67 15.86
CA ASN A 58 -10.80 -42.64 17.15
C ASN A 58 -10.98 -41.19 17.63
N LYS A 59 -9.96 -40.34 17.49
CA LYS A 59 -10.06 -38.92 17.84
C LYS A 59 -11.08 -38.17 16.99
N ILE A 60 -11.12 -38.43 15.69
CA ILE A 60 -12.12 -37.84 14.78
C ILE A 60 -13.52 -38.32 15.16
N ALA A 61 -13.71 -39.63 15.38
CA ALA A 61 -15.00 -40.21 15.70
C ALA A 61 -15.55 -39.74 17.05
N SER A 62 -14.69 -39.61 18.07
CA SER A 62 -15.10 -39.17 19.40
C SER A 62 -15.44 -37.68 19.48
N THR A 63 -14.88 -36.86 18.59
CA THR A 63 -14.98 -35.39 18.71
C THR A 63 -15.85 -34.76 17.62
N THR A 64 -15.97 -35.38 16.44
CA THR A 64 -16.69 -34.80 15.29
C THR A 64 -18.07 -35.44 15.12
N LYS A 65 -19.09 -34.62 14.86
CA LYS A 65 -20.48 -35.09 14.70
C LYS A 65 -20.81 -35.60 13.28
N HIS A 66 -20.00 -35.24 12.29
CA HIS A 66 -20.23 -35.55 10.89
C HIS A 66 -18.97 -36.11 10.24
N LYS A 67 -19.17 -36.97 9.24
CA LYS A 67 -18.08 -37.54 8.46
C LYS A 67 -17.22 -36.42 7.83
N PRO A 68 -15.87 -36.49 7.93
CA PRO A 68 -14.99 -35.55 7.27
C PRO A 68 -15.26 -35.45 5.76
N ARG A 69 -15.16 -34.23 5.22
CA ARG A 69 -15.17 -33.99 3.77
C ARG A 69 -14.04 -34.77 3.08
N LYS A 70 -14.25 -35.16 1.81
CA LYS A 70 -13.32 -36.03 1.05
C LYS A 70 -11.91 -35.46 0.91
N ASP A 71 -11.77 -34.14 0.93
CA ASP A 71 -10.50 -33.40 0.82
C ASP A 71 -10.05 -32.77 2.15
N ALA A 72 -10.63 -33.21 3.28
CA ALA A 72 -10.20 -32.80 4.60
C ALA A 72 -8.74 -33.18 4.84
N VAL A 73 -8.01 -32.31 5.54
CA VAL A 73 -6.75 -32.72 6.16
C VAL A 73 -7.13 -33.49 7.43
N LEU A 74 -6.81 -34.78 7.46
CA LEU A 74 -7.20 -35.69 8.54
C LEU A 74 -6.27 -35.53 9.75
N CYS A 75 -4.98 -35.35 9.48
CA CYS A 75 -3.95 -35.11 10.48
C CYS A 75 -2.92 -34.10 9.94
N SER A 76 -2.32 -33.32 10.83
CA SER A 76 -1.21 -32.41 10.51
C SER A 76 0.02 -32.87 11.26
N GLU A 77 1.10 -33.11 10.55
CA GLU A 77 2.37 -33.48 11.13
C GLU A 77 3.19 -32.21 11.39
N ILE A 78 3.59 -31.99 12.63
CA ILE A 78 4.51 -30.92 13.01
C ILE A 78 5.88 -31.54 13.23
N PHE A 79 6.85 -31.09 12.44
CA PHE A 79 8.27 -31.36 12.64
C PHE A 79 8.87 -30.27 13.52
N LEU A 80 9.56 -30.66 14.59
CA LEU A 80 10.23 -29.77 15.53
C LEU A 80 11.70 -30.17 15.71
N SER A 81 12.61 -29.21 15.62
CA SER A 81 14.04 -29.41 15.91
C SER A 81 14.71 -28.07 16.24
N ALA A 82 16.01 -28.10 16.49
CA ALA A 82 16.89 -26.95 16.62
C ALA A 82 18.13 -27.12 15.74
N SER A 83 18.86 -26.05 15.49
CA SER A 83 20.12 -26.15 14.74
C SER A 83 21.14 -27.06 15.44
N PRO A 84 22.01 -27.78 14.70
CA PRO A 84 23.00 -28.71 15.24
C PRO A 84 23.87 -28.14 16.38
N GLU A 85 24.19 -26.85 16.33
CA GLU A 85 25.02 -26.13 17.30
C GLU A 85 24.40 -26.13 18.71
N TYR A 86 23.09 -26.32 18.83
CA TYR A 86 22.45 -26.48 20.13
C TYR A 86 22.79 -27.82 20.75
N PHE A 87 22.59 -28.90 20.00
CA PHE A 87 22.79 -30.27 20.46
C PHE A 87 24.26 -30.64 20.58
N ARG A 88 25.12 -30.04 19.75
CA ARG A 88 26.56 -30.29 19.70
C ARG A 88 27.30 -28.95 19.73
N PRO A 89 27.42 -28.32 20.91
CA PRO A 89 28.04 -27.00 21.03
C PRO A 89 29.53 -27.01 20.69
N ASP A 90 30.22 -28.13 20.95
CA ASP A 90 31.67 -28.24 20.76
C ASP A 90 32.03 -28.55 19.30
N ASP A 91 31.24 -29.42 18.64
CA ASP A 91 31.41 -29.73 17.22
C ASP A 91 30.08 -30.04 16.52
N PRO A 92 29.47 -29.05 15.85
CA PRO A 92 28.19 -29.20 15.15
C PRO A 92 28.21 -30.24 14.01
N SER A 93 29.40 -30.58 13.48
CA SER A 93 29.57 -31.45 12.31
C SER A 93 29.44 -32.94 12.61
N LEU A 94 29.53 -33.36 13.88
CA LEU A 94 29.42 -34.76 14.33
C LEU A 94 27.97 -35.28 14.26
N ALA A 95 27.48 -35.55 13.05
CA ALA A 95 26.15 -36.07 12.81
C ALA A 95 25.88 -37.34 13.63
N GLY A 96 24.72 -37.40 14.30
CA GLY A 96 24.32 -38.51 15.16
C GLY A 96 24.76 -38.37 16.62
N GLU A 97 25.66 -37.45 16.97
CA GLU A 97 26.02 -37.15 18.37
C GLU A 97 25.14 -36.02 18.94
N TRP A 98 25.00 -35.96 20.27
CA TRP A 98 24.34 -34.86 20.98
C TRP A 98 24.76 -34.81 22.45
N ASN A 99 24.55 -33.66 23.09
CA ASN A 99 24.63 -33.50 24.53
C ASN A 99 23.29 -33.89 25.20
N ASP A 100 23.32 -34.84 26.12
CA ASP A 100 22.12 -35.42 26.74
C ASP A 100 21.30 -34.38 27.54
N GLU A 101 21.95 -33.53 28.33
CA GLU A 101 21.25 -32.53 29.15
C GLU A 101 20.46 -31.55 28.27
N ARG A 102 21.09 -31.05 27.20
CA ARG A 102 20.45 -30.15 26.23
C ARG A 102 19.33 -30.85 25.46
N MET A 103 19.54 -32.10 25.06
CA MET A 103 18.51 -32.89 24.38
C MET A 103 17.26 -33.04 25.27
N VAL A 104 17.44 -33.39 26.54
CA VAL A 104 16.33 -33.52 27.51
C VAL A 104 15.60 -32.20 27.72
N LEU A 105 16.32 -31.09 27.86
CA LEU A 105 15.72 -29.75 27.98
C LEU A 105 14.89 -29.36 26.75
N PHE A 106 15.43 -29.60 25.54
CA PHE A 106 14.71 -29.38 24.29
C PHE A 106 13.45 -30.25 24.19
N ALA A 107 13.54 -31.53 24.54
CA ALA A 107 12.42 -32.46 24.50
C ALA A 107 11.31 -32.01 25.49
N GLY A 108 11.68 -31.63 26.71
CA GLY A 108 10.76 -31.11 27.73
C GLY A 108 10.06 -29.82 27.32
N ALA A 109 10.81 -28.84 26.80
CA ALA A 109 10.25 -27.57 26.32
C ALA A 109 9.30 -27.78 25.13
N SER A 110 9.69 -28.62 24.17
CA SER A 110 8.88 -28.94 22.99
C SER A 110 7.59 -29.70 23.35
N ARG A 111 7.68 -30.68 24.26
CA ARG A 111 6.51 -31.40 24.79
C ARG A 111 5.54 -30.45 25.50
N THR A 112 6.05 -29.57 26.35
CA THR A 112 5.24 -28.58 27.07
C THR A 112 4.52 -27.63 26.10
N TRP A 113 5.23 -27.16 25.07
CA TRP A 113 4.63 -26.32 24.03
C TRP A 113 3.52 -27.06 23.26
N LEU A 114 3.72 -28.33 22.89
CA LEU A 114 2.71 -29.13 22.22
C LEU A 114 1.44 -29.30 23.06
N ILE A 115 1.59 -29.61 24.36
CA ILE A 115 0.47 -29.76 25.30
C ILE A 115 -0.29 -28.44 25.46
N ASN A 116 0.43 -27.33 25.67
CA ASN A 116 -0.20 -26.03 25.89
C ASN A 116 -0.96 -25.51 24.65
N ASN A 117 -0.47 -25.81 23.44
CA ASN A 117 -1.07 -25.30 22.21
C ASN A 117 -2.15 -26.22 21.62
N TYR A 118 -2.02 -27.53 21.79
CA TYR A 118 -2.89 -28.50 21.12
C TYR A 118 -3.59 -29.47 22.07
N GLY A 119 -3.10 -29.61 23.31
CA GLY A 119 -3.69 -30.50 24.32
C GLY A 119 -3.96 -31.90 23.78
N ASP A 120 -5.19 -32.36 23.99
CA ASP A 120 -5.70 -33.67 23.56
C ASP A 120 -5.86 -33.83 22.03
N LYS A 121 -5.64 -32.77 21.25
CA LYS A 121 -5.61 -32.82 19.77
C LYS A 121 -4.28 -33.35 19.24
N CYS A 122 -3.21 -33.23 20.02
CA CYS A 122 -1.93 -33.90 19.73
C CYS A 122 -2.04 -35.35 20.16
N VAL A 123 -2.31 -36.25 19.22
CA VAL A 123 -2.57 -37.67 19.53
C VAL A 123 -1.30 -38.46 19.77
N ARG A 124 -0.18 -38.03 19.18
CA ARG A 124 1.13 -38.66 19.36
C ARG A 124 2.27 -37.68 19.09
N ALA A 125 3.36 -37.79 19.84
CA ALA A 125 4.62 -37.13 19.52
C ALA A 125 5.81 -38.03 19.85
N GLU A 126 6.74 -38.18 18.90
CA GLU A 126 7.89 -39.07 19.00
C GLU A 126 9.18 -38.29 18.72
N LEU A 127 10.14 -38.43 19.64
CA LEU A 127 11.50 -37.89 19.52
C LEU A 127 12.38 -38.94 18.84
N HIS A 128 12.93 -38.58 17.68
CA HIS A 128 13.87 -39.39 16.94
C HIS A 128 15.31 -39.03 17.33
N LEU A 129 16.08 -40.05 17.65
CA LEU A 129 17.49 -39.97 18.05
C LEU A 129 18.40 -40.79 17.13
N ASP A 130 17.81 -41.58 16.24
CA ASP A 130 18.48 -42.48 15.31
C ASP A 130 18.92 -41.81 14.00
N GLU A 131 18.70 -40.51 13.82
CA GLU A 131 19.13 -39.74 12.65
C GLU A 131 20.22 -38.70 13.01
N ALA A 132 20.61 -37.86 12.03
CA ALA A 132 21.75 -36.94 12.17
C ALA A 132 21.59 -35.89 13.29
N THR A 133 20.37 -35.44 13.58
CA THR A 133 20.10 -34.42 14.61
C THR A 133 18.77 -34.74 15.30
N PRO A 134 18.69 -34.67 16.64
CA PRO A 134 17.45 -34.91 17.36
C PRO A 134 16.28 -34.05 16.85
N HIS A 135 15.14 -34.69 16.60
CA HIS A 135 13.94 -34.00 16.11
C HIS A 135 12.67 -34.74 16.51
N ILE A 136 11.54 -34.03 16.54
CA ILE A 136 10.25 -34.57 16.97
C ILE A 136 9.25 -34.52 15.82
N HIS A 137 8.55 -35.64 15.63
CA HIS A 137 7.35 -35.71 14.81
C HIS A 137 6.12 -35.74 15.73
N ALA A 138 5.29 -34.70 15.64
CA ALA A 138 4.05 -34.59 16.40
C ALA A 138 2.83 -34.61 15.47
N TYR A 139 1.81 -35.37 15.84
CA TYR A 139 0.61 -35.61 15.03
C TYR A 139 -0.61 -34.95 15.66
N ILE A 140 -1.13 -33.92 15.00
CA ILE A 140 -2.23 -33.09 15.49
C ILE A 140 -3.46 -33.28 14.60
N VAL A 141 -4.57 -33.69 15.21
CA VAL A 141 -5.87 -33.76 14.53
C VAL A 141 -6.51 -32.36 14.54
N PRO A 142 -6.69 -31.70 13.38
CA PRO A 142 -7.00 -30.27 13.34
C PRO A 142 -8.49 -29.99 13.61
N ILE A 143 -8.97 -30.24 14.82
CA ILE A 143 -10.36 -30.05 15.22
C ILE A 143 -10.61 -28.59 15.60
N ASN A 144 -11.65 -28.02 14.99
CA ASN A 144 -12.20 -26.72 15.39
C ASN A 144 -13.15 -26.91 16.58
N ASP A 145 -12.84 -26.26 17.71
CA ASP A 145 -13.61 -26.45 18.95
C ASP A 145 -15.04 -25.92 18.88
N LYS A 146 -15.29 -24.90 18.05
CA LYS A 146 -16.60 -24.27 17.88
C LYS A 146 -17.50 -25.11 16.98
N THR A 147 -16.98 -25.55 15.83
CA THR A 147 -17.78 -26.28 14.84
C THR A 147 -17.76 -27.78 15.05
N LYS A 148 -16.83 -28.30 15.85
CA LYS A 148 -16.56 -29.73 16.04
C LYS A 148 -16.34 -30.46 14.72
N GLN A 149 -15.68 -29.79 13.78
CA GLN A 149 -15.29 -30.32 12.47
C GLN A 149 -13.79 -30.16 12.24
N LEU A 150 -13.24 -30.94 11.29
CA LEU A 150 -11.84 -30.80 10.90
C LEU A 150 -11.61 -29.52 10.09
N SER A 151 -10.68 -28.70 10.54
CA SER A 151 -10.27 -27.47 9.86
C SER A 151 -8.79 -27.18 10.09
N HIS A 152 -7.94 -27.75 9.25
CA HIS A 152 -6.52 -27.38 9.18
C HIS A 152 -6.34 -25.90 8.81
N LYS A 153 -7.21 -25.35 7.95
CA LYS A 153 -7.17 -23.93 7.60
C LYS A 153 -7.39 -23.05 8.83
N GLU A 154 -8.35 -23.39 9.68
CA GLU A 154 -8.53 -22.67 10.94
C GLU A 154 -7.37 -22.90 11.90
N MET A 155 -6.76 -24.08 11.97
CA MET A 155 -5.69 -24.31 12.94
C MET A 155 -4.33 -23.73 12.51
N PHE A 156 -3.91 -23.99 11.27
CA PHE A 156 -2.56 -23.72 10.77
C PHE A 156 -2.53 -22.83 9.52
N GLY A 157 -3.68 -22.40 8.99
CA GLY A 157 -3.76 -21.73 7.68
C GLY A 157 -4.62 -20.47 7.65
N GLY A 158 -5.22 -20.24 6.48
CA GLY A 158 -5.96 -19.05 6.09
C GLY A 158 -5.73 -18.76 4.61
N ASP A 159 -6.52 -17.90 3.97
CA ASP A 159 -6.27 -17.52 2.58
C ASP A 159 -5.21 -16.40 2.51
N GLY A 160 -4.29 -16.51 1.55
CA GLY A 160 -3.29 -15.49 1.26
C GLY A 160 -2.54 -14.98 2.51
N ARG A 161 -2.66 -13.68 2.78
CA ARG A 161 -1.96 -12.99 3.86
C ARG A 161 -2.34 -13.48 5.25
N VAL A 162 -3.59 -13.92 5.45
CA VAL A 162 -4.07 -14.40 6.76
C VAL A 162 -3.35 -15.69 7.15
N GLY A 163 -3.20 -16.62 6.21
CA GLY A 163 -2.46 -17.87 6.45
C GLY A 163 -0.97 -17.63 6.72
N SER A 164 -0.35 -16.71 5.98
CA SER A 164 1.05 -16.32 6.19
C SER A 164 1.28 -15.70 7.58
N ILE A 165 0.38 -14.83 8.04
CA ILE A 165 0.46 -14.25 9.40
C ILE A 165 0.30 -15.34 10.46
N LYS A 166 -0.63 -16.28 10.26
CA LYS A 166 -0.88 -17.36 11.23
C LYS A 166 0.31 -18.30 11.36
N LEU A 167 0.90 -18.72 10.24
CA LEU A 167 2.13 -19.52 10.24
C LEU A 167 3.32 -18.75 10.80
N SER A 168 3.42 -17.43 10.55
CA SER A 168 4.46 -16.62 11.18
C SER A 168 4.30 -16.56 12.71
N LYS A 169 3.07 -16.41 13.21
CA LYS A 169 2.80 -16.42 14.65
C LYS A 169 3.09 -17.79 15.28
N LEU A 170 2.88 -18.88 14.53
CA LEU A 170 3.24 -20.21 14.96
C LEU A 170 4.76 -20.35 15.17
N GLN A 171 5.56 -19.84 14.23
CA GLN A 171 7.02 -19.77 14.35
C GLN A 171 7.46 -18.87 15.52
N ASP A 172 6.78 -17.73 15.72
CA ASP A 172 7.02 -16.83 16.85
C ASP A 172 6.79 -17.58 18.18
N SER A 173 5.66 -18.29 18.29
CA SER A 173 5.25 -19.02 19.50
C SER A 173 6.23 -20.13 19.88
N TYR A 174 6.67 -20.94 18.92
CA TYR A 174 7.60 -22.02 19.20
C TYR A 174 8.98 -21.50 19.63
N ALA A 175 9.48 -20.45 18.96
CA ALA A 175 10.72 -19.82 19.36
C ALA A 175 10.66 -19.23 20.78
N SER A 176 9.53 -18.61 21.17
CA SER A 176 9.35 -18.13 22.54
C SER A 176 9.42 -19.24 23.59
N ALA A 177 8.97 -20.45 23.26
CA ALA A 177 9.05 -21.59 24.19
C ALA A 177 10.48 -22.12 24.36
N LEU A 178 11.33 -22.00 23.34
CA LEU A 178 12.72 -22.44 23.37
C LEU A 178 13.71 -21.34 23.78
N ALA A 179 13.28 -20.08 23.84
CA ALA A 179 14.13 -18.94 24.20
C ALA A 179 14.90 -19.11 25.52
N PRO A 180 14.35 -19.71 26.60
CA PRO A 180 15.11 -19.98 27.83
C PRO A 180 16.31 -20.92 27.64
N LEU A 181 16.31 -21.72 26.57
CA LEU A 181 17.40 -22.64 26.23
C LEU A 181 18.49 -21.97 25.37
N GLY A 182 18.34 -20.67 25.07
CA GLY A 182 19.25 -19.94 24.18
C GLY A 182 19.03 -20.24 22.69
N ILE A 183 17.86 -20.81 22.33
CA ILE A 183 17.49 -21.07 20.93
C ILE A 183 16.62 -19.92 20.43
N GLU A 184 17.04 -19.28 19.34
CA GLU A 184 16.38 -18.12 18.78
C GLU A 184 15.43 -18.47 17.64
N ARG A 185 14.60 -17.50 17.28
CA ARG A 185 13.68 -17.63 16.14
C ARG A 185 14.44 -17.62 14.81
N GLY A 186 14.07 -18.49 13.87
CA GLY A 186 14.50 -18.38 12.47
C GLY A 186 14.11 -17.03 11.83
N VAL A 187 14.70 -16.71 10.67
CA VAL A 187 14.52 -15.41 10.00
C VAL A 187 13.05 -15.15 9.61
N LYS A 188 12.46 -14.06 10.12
CA LYS A 188 11.06 -13.67 9.82
C LYS A 188 10.94 -13.14 8.40
N GLY A 189 9.95 -13.64 7.64
CA GLY A 189 9.78 -13.28 6.23
C GLY A 189 10.81 -13.89 5.29
N SER A 190 11.52 -14.95 5.71
CA SER A 190 12.46 -15.68 4.86
C SER A 190 11.80 -16.09 3.54
N LYS A 191 12.48 -15.80 2.43
CA LYS A 191 12.07 -16.21 1.07
C LYS A 191 12.70 -17.56 0.67
N SER A 192 13.36 -18.25 1.60
CA SER A 192 13.95 -19.56 1.36
C SER A 192 12.85 -20.57 1.04
N THR A 193 12.97 -21.24 -0.10
CA THR A 193 12.10 -22.35 -0.48
C THR A 193 12.55 -23.59 0.27
N HIS A 194 11.60 -24.34 0.84
CA HIS A 194 11.89 -25.65 1.41
C HIS A 194 12.39 -26.58 0.30
N THR A 195 13.66 -26.95 0.35
CA THR A 195 14.25 -28.02 -0.45
C THR A 195 13.97 -29.35 0.24
N LYS A 196 13.66 -30.39 -0.55
CA LYS A 196 13.47 -31.71 0.02
C LYS A 196 14.79 -32.19 0.61
N VAL A 197 14.74 -32.94 1.70
CA VAL A 197 15.88 -33.49 2.43
C VAL A 197 16.95 -34.07 1.48
N ARG A 198 16.54 -34.79 0.42
CA ARG A 198 17.43 -35.35 -0.61
C ARG A 198 18.32 -34.32 -1.35
N GLU A 199 17.81 -33.12 -1.63
CA GLU A 199 18.55 -32.03 -2.32
C GLU A 199 19.51 -31.29 -1.38
N TYR A 200 19.15 -31.19 -0.10
CA TYR A 200 20.01 -30.63 0.95
C TYR A 200 21.18 -31.56 1.26
N TYR A 201 20.94 -32.87 1.43
CA TYR A 201 21.98 -33.86 1.69
C TYR A 201 22.90 -34.10 0.48
N GLN A 202 22.41 -33.99 -0.76
CA GLN A 202 23.28 -33.99 -1.95
C GLN A 202 24.24 -32.79 -2.01
N ALA A 203 23.86 -31.63 -1.45
CA ALA A 203 24.64 -30.40 -1.52
C ALA A 203 25.57 -30.19 -0.30
N VAL A 204 25.21 -30.71 0.87
CA VAL A 204 25.99 -30.57 2.11
C VAL A 204 26.95 -31.74 2.33
N ASN A 205 26.58 -32.97 1.93
CA ASN A 205 27.38 -34.19 2.13
C ASN A 205 28.07 -34.72 0.87
N SER A 206 27.98 -34.04 -0.28
CA SER A 206 28.95 -34.32 -1.33
C SER A 206 30.31 -33.76 -0.89
N GLU A 207 31.20 -34.64 -0.41
CA GLU A 207 32.63 -34.44 -0.54
C GLU A 207 33.05 -34.80 -1.98
N PRO A 208 33.48 -33.84 -2.83
CA PRO A 208 34.26 -34.23 -3.99
C PRO A 208 35.40 -33.25 -4.28
N LEU A 209 36.14 -32.79 -3.27
CA LEU A 209 37.48 -32.22 -3.51
C LEU A 209 38.61 -33.19 -3.15
N THR A 210 38.35 -34.15 -2.25
CA THR A 210 39.33 -35.18 -1.85
C THR A 210 39.48 -36.29 -2.89
N ASN A 211 38.41 -36.67 -3.61
CA ASN A 211 38.48 -37.74 -4.62
C ASN A 211 39.16 -37.35 -5.95
N VAL A 212 39.51 -36.07 -6.13
CA VAL A 212 40.22 -35.60 -7.35
C VAL A 212 41.73 -35.72 -7.20
N TRP A 213 42.27 -35.51 -5.99
CA TRP A 213 43.71 -35.63 -5.73
C TRP A 213 44.22 -37.08 -5.73
N SER A 214 43.32 -38.06 -5.61
CA SER A 214 43.63 -39.49 -5.67
C SER A 214 43.48 -40.10 -7.07
N ASN A 215 43.01 -39.35 -8.07
CA ASN A 215 42.71 -39.88 -9.41
C ASN A 215 43.86 -39.61 -10.40
N LYS A 216 44.72 -40.62 -10.63
CA LYS A 216 45.90 -40.57 -11.53
C LYS A 216 45.60 -40.22 -13.00
N LYS A 217 44.34 -40.13 -13.43
CA LYS A 217 43.93 -39.86 -14.82
C LYS A 217 44.07 -38.40 -15.26
N LEU A 218 44.08 -37.46 -14.32
CA LEU A 218 44.21 -36.02 -14.61
C LEU A 218 45.67 -35.54 -14.67
N ALA A 219 46.64 -36.41 -14.35
CA ALA A 219 48.06 -36.07 -14.48
C ALA A 219 48.49 -36.02 -15.97
N PRO A 220 49.47 -35.18 -16.34
CA PRO A 220 50.04 -35.20 -17.69
C PRO A 220 50.74 -36.53 -17.95
N GLN A 221 50.49 -37.10 -19.13
CA GLN A 221 51.16 -38.34 -19.56
C GLN A 221 52.59 -38.03 -20.01
N PRO A 222 53.53 -38.99 -19.94
CA PRO A 222 54.88 -38.78 -20.46
C PRO A 222 54.85 -38.39 -21.95
N LEU A 223 55.58 -37.33 -22.31
CA LEU A 223 55.67 -36.78 -23.69
C LEU A 223 54.37 -36.18 -24.26
N GLU A 224 53.34 -35.95 -23.44
CA GLU A 224 52.13 -35.23 -23.85
C GLU A 224 52.40 -33.73 -24.00
N SER A 225 52.00 -33.12 -25.12
CA SER A 225 52.11 -31.67 -25.33
C SER A 225 51.06 -30.91 -24.50
N ALA A 226 51.36 -29.67 -24.10
CA ALA A 226 50.43 -28.85 -23.31
C ALA A 226 49.06 -28.65 -23.99
N THR A 227 49.03 -28.51 -25.32
CA THR A 227 47.78 -28.42 -26.10
C THR A 227 46.96 -29.70 -26.05
N ASN A 228 47.60 -30.87 -26.17
CA ASN A 228 46.90 -32.15 -26.10
C ASN A 228 46.42 -32.47 -24.67
N TYR A 229 47.19 -32.09 -23.65
CA TYR A 229 46.79 -32.20 -22.25
C TYR A 229 45.54 -31.36 -21.94
N VAL A 230 45.53 -30.09 -22.36
CA VAL A 230 44.35 -29.21 -22.18
C VAL A 230 43.15 -29.75 -22.94
N ALA A 231 43.32 -30.19 -24.18
CA ALA A 231 42.23 -30.78 -24.97
C ALA A 231 41.67 -32.06 -24.34
N ARG A 232 42.54 -32.91 -23.77
CA ARG A 232 42.13 -34.13 -23.07
C ARG A 232 41.33 -33.83 -21.81
N ILE A 233 41.81 -32.89 -20.99
CA ILE A 233 41.10 -32.51 -19.76
C ILE A 233 39.78 -31.80 -20.07
N GLN A 234 39.74 -30.94 -21.09
CA GLN A 234 38.49 -30.30 -21.52
C GLN A 234 37.47 -31.30 -22.08
N ASN A 235 37.91 -32.42 -22.64
CA ASN A 235 37.01 -33.47 -23.12
C ASN A 235 36.74 -34.57 -22.07
N ASP A 236 37.28 -34.45 -20.87
CA ASP A 236 37.05 -35.43 -19.80
C ASP A 236 35.72 -35.14 -19.08
N ASP A 237 34.83 -36.13 -19.10
CA ASP A 237 33.49 -36.03 -18.51
C ASP A 237 33.56 -35.69 -17.00
N GLN A 238 34.57 -36.17 -16.26
CA GLN A 238 34.69 -35.88 -14.83
C GLN A 238 35.13 -34.43 -14.59
N PHE A 239 36.03 -33.90 -15.43
CA PHE A 239 36.43 -32.50 -15.36
C PHE A 239 35.29 -31.55 -15.72
N GLN A 240 34.48 -31.90 -16.72
CA GLN A 240 33.28 -31.13 -17.09
C GLN A 240 32.23 -31.13 -15.97
N ILE A 241 31.98 -32.29 -15.34
CA ILE A 241 31.09 -32.39 -14.17
C ILE A 241 31.60 -31.51 -13.02
N LEU A 242 32.91 -31.51 -12.75
CA LEU A 242 33.53 -30.71 -11.69
C LEU A 242 33.43 -29.20 -11.96
N ASN A 243 33.72 -28.76 -13.19
CA ASN A 243 33.57 -27.36 -13.57
C ASN A 243 32.12 -26.89 -13.45
N HIS A 244 31.16 -27.74 -13.81
CA HIS A 244 29.74 -27.44 -13.65
C HIS A 244 29.38 -27.28 -12.16
N GLN A 245 29.85 -28.19 -11.31
CA GLN A 245 29.64 -28.10 -9.85
C GLN A 245 30.26 -26.85 -9.22
N LEU A 246 31.47 -26.45 -9.64
CA LEU A 246 32.12 -25.23 -9.16
C LEU A 246 31.37 -23.96 -9.61
N ALA A 247 30.88 -23.93 -10.84
CA ALA A 247 30.07 -22.83 -11.38
C ALA A 247 28.73 -22.71 -10.63
N ASP A 248 28.04 -23.84 -10.40
CA ASP A 248 26.79 -23.87 -9.64
C ASP A 248 26.99 -23.39 -8.19
N ARG A 249 28.11 -23.77 -7.55
CA ARG A 249 28.47 -23.31 -6.21
C ARG A 249 28.72 -21.80 -6.16
N ALA A 250 29.47 -21.26 -7.13
CA ALA A 250 29.73 -19.83 -7.22
C ALA A 250 28.42 -19.04 -7.42
N PHE A 251 27.55 -19.52 -8.30
CA PHE A 251 26.23 -18.92 -8.54
C PHE A 251 25.35 -18.94 -7.28
N MET A 252 25.37 -20.04 -6.52
CA MET A 252 24.60 -20.17 -5.28
C MET A 252 25.11 -19.27 -4.16
N LEU A 253 26.44 -19.13 -3.99
CA LEU A 253 27.04 -18.20 -3.02
C LEU A 253 26.67 -16.75 -3.32
N GLU A 254 26.68 -16.36 -4.59
CA GLU A 254 26.25 -15.02 -5.01
C GLU A 254 24.76 -14.80 -4.72
N ARG A 255 23.92 -15.82 -4.96
CA ARG A 255 22.47 -15.76 -4.69
C ARG A 255 22.19 -15.60 -3.19
N LEU A 256 22.95 -16.28 -2.33
CA LEU A 256 22.84 -16.16 -0.88
C LEU A 256 23.26 -14.76 -0.39
N SER A 257 24.39 -14.23 -0.88
CA SER A 257 24.86 -12.89 -0.55
C SER A 257 23.83 -11.80 -0.93
N ARG A 258 23.24 -11.90 -2.13
CA ARG A 258 22.16 -10.99 -2.58
C ARG A 258 20.89 -11.14 -1.73
N ALA A 259 20.55 -12.35 -1.30
CA ALA A 259 19.40 -12.59 -0.43
C ALA A 259 19.62 -11.98 0.96
N GLU A 260 20.83 -12.10 1.52
CA GLU A 260 21.21 -11.52 2.80
C GLU A 260 21.18 -9.99 2.77
N GLN A 261 21.74 -9.36 1.74
CA GLN A 261 21.68 -7.90 1.56
C GLN A 261 20.24 -7.39 1.51
N ARG A 262 19.36 -8.08 0.77
CA ARG A 262 17.93 -7.76 0.70
C ARG A 262 17.22 -7.93 2.04
N ALA A 263 17.56 -8.97 2.80
CA ALA A 263 17.01 -9.19 4.13
C ALA A 263 17.41 -8.06 5.10
N ARG A 264 18.68 -7.66 5.11
CA ARG A 264 19.18 -6.53 5.92
C ARG A 264 18.49 -5.21 5.56
N ALA A 265 18.29 -4.93 4.26
CA ALA A 265 17.59 -3.73 3.82
C ALA A 265 16.11 -3.74 4.25
N SER A 266 15.43 -4.88 4.11
CA SER A 266 14.03 -5.03 4.53
C SER A 266 13.85 -4.86 6.04
N GLU A 267 14.80 -5.32 6.85
CA GLU A 267 14.74 -5.19 8.31
C GLU A 267 14.90 -3.73 8.76
N LYS A 268 15.81 -2.98 8.12
CA LYS A 268 15.96 -1.54 8.38
C LYS A 268 14.68 -0.76 8.06
N GLU A 269 14.03 -1.05 6.93
CA GLU A 269 12.78 -0.39 6.55
C GLU A 269 11.63 -0.74 7.51
N ARG A 270 11.55 -1.99 7.98
CA ARG A 270 10.58 -2.41 8.99
C ARG A 270 10.73 -1.61 10.28
N GLN A 271 11.96 -1.47 10.79
CA GLN A 271 12.23 -0.71 12.01
C GLN A 271 11.83 0.76 11.87
N ARG A 272 11.96 1.34 10.68
CA ARG A 272 11.50 2.69 10.38
C ARG A 272 9.97 2.80 10.45
N LEU A 273 9.26 1.88 9.78
CA LEU A 273 7.79 1.85 9.77
C LEU A 273 7.20 1.62 11.17
N GLU A 274 7.80 0.75 11.98
CA GLU A 274 7.35 0.51 13.36
C GLU A 274 7.46 1.76 14.24
N LYS A 275 8.54 2.55 14.08
CA LYS A 275 8.67 3.84 14.77
C LYS A 275 7.61 4.85 14.32
N GLU A 276 7.28 4.86 13.03
CA GLU A 276 6.25 5.75 12.48
C GLU A 276 4.85 5.40 13.00
N VAL A 277 4.49 4.11 13.00
CA VAL A 277 3.22 3.63 13.57
C VAL A 277 3.07 4.03 15.04
N ARG A 278 4.10 3.77 15.87
CA ARG A 278 4.08 4.17 17.29
C ARG A 278 3.88 5.68 17.46
N THR A 279 4.51 6.49 16.60
CA THR A 279 4.36 7.95 16.63
C THR A 279 2.94 8.39 16.27
N LEU A 280 2.31 7.73 15.29
CA LEU A 280 0.92 8.00 14.90
C LEU A 280 -0.09 7.57 15.97
N GLU A 281 0.16 6.46 16.65
CA GLU A 281 -0.66 6.00 17.78
C GLU A 281 -0.64 7.00 18.93
N LEU A 282 0.55 7.49 19.31
CA LEU A 282 0.71 8.53 20.33
C LEU A 282 -0.04 9.83 19.95
N LYS A 283 0.08 10.28 18.70
CA LYS A 283 -0.69 11.44 18.21
C LYS A 283 -2.19 11.20 18.25
N THR A 284 -2.65 10.00 17.90
CA THR A 284 -4.08 9.65 17.96
C THR A 284 -4.60 9.67 19.39
N GLN A 285 -3.79 9.20 20.34
CA GLN A 285 -4.14 9.20 21.76
C GLN A 285 -4.15 10.61 22.36
N GLN A 286 -3.28 11.51 21.89
CA GLN A 286 -3.34 12.94 22.21
C GLN A 286 -4.59 13.65 21.68
N LEU A 287 -5.27 13.08 20.67
CA LEU A 287 -6.48 13.65 20.08
C LEU A 287 -7.79 13.14 20.69
N ARG A 288 -7.73 12.21 21.65
CA ARG A 288 -8.93 11.70 22.33
C ARG A 288 -9.36 12.68 23.42
N ASP A 289 -10.66 12.90 23.51
CA ASP A 289 -11.29 13.63 24.63
C ASP A 289 -11.03 12.89 25.97
N LEU A 290 -11.27 13.57 27.08
CA LEU A 290 -11.29 12.97 28.41
C LEU A 290 -12.46 11.97 28.50
N ALA A 291 -12.26 10.88 29.25
CA ALA A 291 -13.34 9.94 29.52
C ALA A 291 -14.40 10.64 30.38
N LEU A 292 -15.66 10.51 29.98
CA LEU A 292 -16.75 11.22 30.66
C LEU A 292 -16.98 10.68 32.07
N GLU A 293 -16.66 9.40 32.29
CA GLU A 293 -16.72 8.75 33.59
C GLU A 293 -15.72 9.37 34.57
N ASP A 294 -14.49 9.63 34.14
CA ASP A 294 -13.46 10.29 34.97
C ASP A 294 -13.89 11.72 35.30
N VAL A 295 -14.44 12.43 34.31
CA VAL A 295 -14.95 13.80 34.48
C VAL A 295 -16.16 13.83 35.43
N ALA A 296 -17.08 12.88 35.32
CA ALA A 296 -18.23 12.75 36.21
C ALA A 296 -17.80 12.50 37.66
N TRP A 297 -16.76 11.68 37.86
CA TRP A 297 -16.19 11.43 39.18
C TRP A 297 -15.59 12.71 39.79
N GLU A 298 -14.77 13.45 39.04
CA GLU A 298 -14.17 14.72 39.50
C GLU A 298 -15.23 15.83 39.75
N LEU A 299 -16.38 15.74 39.08
CA LEU A 299 -17.55 16.59 39.32
C LEU A 299 -18.29 16.26 40.62
N GLY A 300 -17.88 15.21 41.35
CA GLY A 300 -18.50 14.79 42.60
C GLY A 300 -19.79 13.99 42.42
N LEU A 301 -19.98 13.36 41.25
CA LEU A 301 -21.11 12.47 41.02
C LEU A 301 -20.79 11.04 41.49
N ASP A 302 -21.74 10.41 42.16
CA ASP A 302 -21.66 9.03 42.62
C ASP A 302 -22.26 8.07 41.61
N TYR A 303 -21.55 6.98 41.30
CA TYR A 303 -22.05 5.96 40.39
C TYR A 303 -22.90 4.92 41.12
N ASP A 304 -24.21 4.90 40.83
CA ASP A 304 -25.17 3.98 41.43
C ASP A 304 -26.27 3.55 40.44
N LEU A 305 -26.64 2.27 40.47
CA LEU A 305 -27.65 1.66 39.60
C LEU A 305 -27.47 2.01 38.11
N LEU A 306 -26.24 1.88 37.61
CA LEU A 306 -25.84 2.19 36.22
C LEU A 306 -25.99 3.67 35.82
N ARG A 307 -26.03 4.60 36.78
CA ARG A 307 -26.13 6.04 36.52
C ARG A 307 -25.25 6.84 37.48
N TRP A 308 -24.78 7.99 37.02
CA TRP A 308 -24.06 8.98 37.81
C TRP A 308 -25.07 9.92 38.47
N LYS A 309 -25.07 10.03 39.79
CA LYS A 309 -26.04 10.80 40.57
C LYS A 309 -25.32 11.77 41.49
N GLY A 310 -25.83 12.99 41.60
CA GLY A 310 -25.25 13.99 42.49
C GLY A 310 -25.70 15.38 42.09
N HIS A 311 -25.75 16.30 43.06
CA HIS A 311 -26.08 17.72 42.81
C HIS A 311 -27.39 17.95 42.03
N GLY A 312 -28.37 17.05 42.17
CA GLY A 312 -29.66 17.13 41.45
C GLY A 312 -29.66 16.49 40.05
N HIS A 313 -28.54 15.92 39.60
CA HIS A 313 -28.39 15.29 38.29
C HIS A 313 -28.54 13.76 38.36
N ILE A 314 -29.08 13.16 37.28
CA ILE A 314 -29.14 11.70 37.09
C ILE A 314 -28.63 11.38 35.69
N ILE A 315 -27.32 11.26 35.55
CA ILE A 315 -26.64 11.20 34.26
C ILE A 315 -26.35 9.75 33.84
N ASN A 316 -26.73 9.40 32.63
CA ASN A 316 -26.23 8.22 31.93
C ASN A 316 -25.11 8.63 30.97
N ILE A 317 -24.04 7.87 30.93
CA ILE A 317 -22.90 8.09 30.03
C ILE A 317 -22.87 6.94 29.03
N ASP A 318 -22.86 7.28 27.73
CA ASP A 318 -22.77 6.34 26.62
C ASP A 318 -21.63 6.78 25.69
N GLY A 319 -20.44 6.27 25.98
CA GLY A 319 -19.20 6.65 25.30
C GLY A 319 -18.92 8.14 25.45
N ALA A 320 -18.94 8.87 24.33
CA ALA A 320 -18.67 10.32 24.33
C ALA A 320 -19.91 11.18 24.64
N LYS A 321 -21.08 10.58 24.85
CA LYS A 321 -22.35 11.29 25.10
C LYS A 321 -22.81 11.08 26.53
N PHE A 322 -23.54 12.06 27.04
CA PHE A 322 -24.25 11.91 28.30
C PHE A 322 -25.69 12.43 28.18
N TYR A 323 -26.57 11.87 29.01
CA TYR A 323 -27.99 12.23 29.07
C TYR A 323 -28.40 12.35 30.52
N ASP A 324 -28.91 13.51 30.91
CA ASP A 324 -29.45 13.75 32.24
C ASP A 324 -30.95 13.44 32.29
N PHE A 325 -31.32 12.53 33.19
CA PHE A 325 -32.67 12.06 33.43
C PHE A 325 -33.30 12.69 34.68
N SER A 326 -32.65 13.68 35.30
CA SER A 326 -33.30 14.42 36.39
C SER A 326 -34.52 15.17 35.85
N PRO A 327 -35.64 15.22 36.62
CA PRO A 327 -36.88 15.82 36.16
C PRO A 327 -36.74 17.29 35.72
N GLU A 328 -35.81 18.02 36.32
CA GLU A 328 -35.60 19.45 36.10
C GLU A 328 -34.61 19.77 34.97
N GLN A 329 -33.71 18.83 34.61
CA GLN A 329 -32.57 19.13 33.72
C GLN A 329 -32.59 18.42 32.37
N GLN A 330 -33.58 17.55 32.08
CA GLN A 330 -33.75 16.70 30.86
C GLN A 330 -33.03 17.16 29.57
N LYS A 331 -31.70 17.07 29.58
CA LYS A 331 -30.79 17.57 28.54
C LYS A 331 -29.63 16.60 28.44
N GLY A 332 -29.06 16.52 27.26
CA GLY A 332 -27.86 15.75 27.00
C GLY A 332 -26.82 16.61 26.31
N GLY A 333 -25.58 16.18 26.42
CA GLY A 333 -24.45 16.80 25.75
C GLY A 333 -23.45 15.73 25.31
N SER A 334 -22.31 16.15 24.77
CA SER A 334 -21.26 15.18 24.44
C SER A 334 -19.87 15.78 24.60
N GLY A 335 -18.98 15.03 25.24
CA GLY A 335 -17.62 15.46 25.54
C GLY A 335 -17.51 16.17 26.88
N ALA A 336 -16.28 16.23 27.39
CA ALA A 336 -16.01 16.60 28.77
C ALA A 336 -16.43 18.04 29.11
N ILE A 337 -16.26 18.96 28.16
CA ILE A 337 -16.65 20.37 28.33
C ILE A 337 -18.17 20.50 28.49
N ASP A 338 -18.95 19.82 27.64
CA ASP A 338 -20.41 19.86 27.71
C ASP A 338 -20.89 19.31 29.06
N LEU A 339 -20.25 18.25 29.56
CA LEU A 339 -20.58 17.63 30.85
C LEU A 339 -20.29 18.57 32.02
N VAL A 340 -19.11 19.21 32.04
CA VAL A 340 -18.74 20.17 33.09
C VAL A 340 -19.65 21.39 33.06
N MET A 341 -19.92 21.94 31.88
CA MET A 341 -20.86 23.07 31.73
C MET A 341 -22.26 22.70 32.24
N HIS A 342 -22.72 21.47 31.96
CA HIS A 342 -24.03 20.98 32.38
C HIS A 342 -24.13 20.79 33.89
N VAL A 343 -23.13 20.16 34.52
CA VAL A 343 -23.18 19.87 35.97
C VAL A 343 -22.86 21.11 36.81
N ASN A 344 -21.84 21.88 36.43
CA ASN A 344 -21.46 23.08 37.20
C ASN A 344 -22.25 24.34 36.81
N GLN A 345 -23.15 24.25 35.83
CA GLN A 345 -23.95 25.38 35.31
C GLN A 345 -23.06 26.58 34.94
N CYS A 346 -21.93 26.32 34.29
CA CYS A 346 -20.89 27.30 34.01
C CYS A 346 -20.72 27.50 32.50
N ASN A 347 -20.06 28.60 32.12
CA ASN A 347 -19.77 28.88 30.72
C ASN A 347 -18.51 28.12 30.24
N PHE A 348 -18.29 28.11 28.92
CA PHE A 348 -17.15 27.43 28.29
C PHE A 348 -15.80 27.78 28.91
N ARG A 349 -15.54 29.06 29.22
CA ARG A 349 -14.25 29.49 29.80
C ARG A 349 -14.06 28.92 31.20
N GLN A 350 -15.13 28.90 31.99
CA GLN A 350 -15.13 28.33 33.34
C GLN A 350 -14.96 26.81 33.30
N ALA A 351 -15.59 26.11 32.35
CA ALA A 351 -15.43 24.68 32.18
C ALA A 351 -14.00 24.28 31.79
N ILE A 352 -13.35 25.04 30.90
CA ILE A 352 -11.92 24.84 30.56
C ILE A 352 -11.03 25.05 31.78
N ALA A 353 -11.24 26.13 32.53
CA ALA A 353 -10.47 26.40 33.74
C ALA A 353 -10.63 25.28 34.78
N TRP A 354 -11.86 24.78 34.96
CA TRP A 354 -12.14 23.65 35.84
C TRP A 354 -11.46 22.35 35.38
N LEU A 355 -11.51 22.04 34.09
CA LEU A 355 -10.83 20.88 33.53
C LEU A 355 -9.30 20.98 33.67
N SER A 356 -8.75 22.19 33.55
CA SER A 356 -7.31 22.43 33.73
C SER A 356 -6.89 22.21 35.19
N ASP A 357 -7.74 22.58 36.13
CA ASP A 357 -7.52 22.38 37.56
C ASP A 357 -7.54 20.89 37.95
N ARG A 358 -8.49 20.11 37.39
CA ARG A 358 -8.65 18.68 37.71
C ARG A 358 -7.75 17.73 36.92
N PHE A 359 -7.58 17.98 35.62
CA PHE A 359 -6.90 17.07 34.68
C PHE A 359 -5.57 17.64 34.15
N GLY A 360 -5.16 18.81 34.64
CA GLY A 360 -3.99 19.54 34.15
C GLY A 360 -4.21 20.19 32.77
N GLU A 361 -3.24 21.00 32.34
CA GLU A 361 -3.29 21.71 31.04
C GLU A 361 -3.51 20.74 29.88
N ALA A 362 -2.81 19.60 29.86
CA ALA A 362 -2.95 18.60 28.81
C ALA A 362 -4.35 17.96 28.75
N GLY A 363 -5.06 17.84 29.88
CA GLY A 363 -6.43 17.35 29.91
C GLY A 363 -7.42 18.37 29.35
N ALA A 364 -7.27 19.64 29.76
CA ALA A 364 -8.09 20.73 29.24
C ALA A 364 -7.89 20.94 27.73
N GLU A 365 -6.66 20.88 27.23
CA GLU A 365 -6.36 21.00 25.79
C GLU A 365 -7.03 19.88 24.98
N LYS A 366 -6.98 18.63 25.45
CA LYS A 366 -7.65 17.50 24.79
C LYS A 366 -9.15 17.73 24.67
N ALA A 367 -9.78 18.14 25.76
CA ALA A 367 -11.21 18.41 25.78
C ALA A 367 -11.59 19.57 24.86
N ALA A 368 -10.78 20.64 24.81
CA ALA A 368 -10.97 21.76 23.91
C ALA A 368 -10.85 21.36 22.43
N ILE A 369 -9.84 20.57 22.08
CA ILE A 369 -9.63 20.06 20.72
C ILE A 369 -10.80 19.16 20.29
N ALA A 370 -11.26 18.27 21.17
CA ALA A 370 -12.39 17.39 20.90
C ALA A 370 -13.68 18.18 20.67
N HIS A 371 -13.98 19.15 21.55
CA HIS A 371 -15.14 20.02 21.43
C HIS A 371 -15.08 20.83 20.12
N ALA A 372 -13.95 21.47 19.80
CA ALA A 372 -13.78 22.23 18.56
C ALA A 372 -14.01 21.38 17.30
N LYS A 373 -13.53 20.13 17.28
CA LYS A 373 -13.77 19.20 16.15
C LYS A 373 -15.25 18.86 16.00
N LYS A 374 -15.94 18.58 17.11
CA LYS A 374 -17.38 18.31 17.10
C LYS A 374 -18.14 19.52 16.57
N THR A 375 -17.91 20.71 17.14
CA THR A 375 -18.54 21.96 16.69
C THR A 375 -18.30 22.20 15.20
N ALA A 376 -17.06 22.00 14.73
CA ALA A 376 -16.75 22.12 13.31
C ALA A 376 -17.55 21.13 12.45
N SER A 377 -17.67 19.87 12.88
CA SER A 377 -18.47 18.85 12.17
C SER A 377 -19.95 19.22 12.12
N ASP A 378 -20.52 19.68 13.24
CA ASP A 378 -21.92 20.08 13.32
C ASP A 378 -22.20 21.27 12.38
N ILE A 379 -21.31 22.27 12.37
CA ILE A 379 -21.37 23.42 11.44
C ILE A 379 -21.28 22.94 9.99
N ILE A 380 -20.35 22.05 9.65
CA ILE A 380 -20.19 21.54 8.27
C ILE A 380 -21.45 20.82 7.77
N GLN A 381 -22.20 20.17 8.66
CA GLN A 381 -23.43 19.45 8.32
C GLN A 381 -24.66 20.37 8.26
N ALA A 382 -24.75 21.35 9.15
CA ALA A 382 -25.91 22.22 9.28
C ALA A 382 -25.87 23.43 8.32
N GLU A 383 -24.68 24.01 8.08
CA GLU A 383 -24.56 25.24 7.30
C GLU A 383 -24.72 24.97 5.79
N PRO A 384 -25.62 25.70 5.10
CA PRO A 384 -25.76 25.58 3.65
C PRO A 384 -24.48 26.05 2.97
N ARG A 385 -23.93 25.21 2.08
CA ARG A 385 -22.72 25.54 1.33
C ARG A 385 -23.00 26.75 0.43
N PRO A 386 -22.19 27.84 0.52
CA PRO A 386 -22.35 28.98 -0.37
C PRO A 386 -22.27 28.53 -1.84
N GLN A 387 -23.29 28.89 -2.62
CA GLN A 387 -23.31 28.65 -4.05
C GLN A 387 -22.63 29.80 -4.78
N PHE A 388 -21.87 29.47 -5.83
CA PHE A 388 -21.23 30.49 -6.66
C PHE A 388 -22.30 31.25 -7.45
N THR A 389 -22.27 32.58 -7.35
CA THR A 389 -23.08 33.46 -8.20
C THR A 389 -22.14 34.13 -9.20
N PRO A 390 -22.29 33.91 -10.52
CA PRO A 390 -21.43 34.53 -11.51
C PRO A 390 -21.63 36.06 -11.56
N PRO A 391 -20.65 36.82 -12.08
CA PRO A 391 -20.85 38.23 -12.43
C PRO A 391 -22.11 38.43 -13.26
N VAL A 392 -22.80 39.55 -13.06
CA VAL A 392 -23.97 39.89 -13.87
C VAL A 392 -23.50 40.29 -15.26
N GLU A 393 -24.12 39.74 -16.29
CA GLU A 393 -23.85 40.13 -17.67
C GLU A 393 -24.36 41.54 -17.94
N ASP A 394 -23.48 42.40 -18.47
CA ASP A 394 -23.81 43.70 -19.03
C ASP A 394 -23.58 43.69 -20.54
N LYS A 395 -24.68 43.58 -21.28
CA LYS A 395 -24.67 43.53 -22.75
C LYS A 395 -24.17 44.84 -23.38
N SER A 396 -24.27 45.98 -22.68
CA SER A 396 -23.82 47.27 -23.20
C SER A 396 -22.29 47.33 -23.37
N ASN A 397 -21.56 46.59 -22.53
CA ASN A 397 -20.10 46.50 -22.59
C ASN A 397 -19.58 45.44 -23.58
N TRP A 398 -20.46 44.60 -24.15
CA TRP A 398 -20.04 43.48 -25.00
C TRP A 398 -19.21 43.92 -26.20
N THR A 399 -19.62 44.96 -26.91
CA THR A 399 -18.91 45.42 -28.12
C THR A 399 -17.47 45.84 -27.82
N ALA A 400 -17.22 46.48 -26.68
CA ALA A 400 -15.87 46.86 -26.26
C ALA A 400 -15.01 45.64 -25.90
N VAL A 401 -15.59 44.68 -25.17
CA VAL A 401 -14.91 43.42 -24.81
C VAL A 401 -14.60 42.59 -26.06
N GLU A 402 -15.54 42.46 -26.99
CA GLU A 402 -15.34 41.76 -28.25
C GLU A 402 -14.22 42.43 -29.06
N HIS A 403 -14.26 43.76 -29.22
CA HIS A 403 -13.22 44.51 -29.91
C HIS A 403 -11.83 44.29 -29.30
N TYR A 404 -11.72 44.29 -27.97
CA TYR A 404 -10.47 43.98 -27.29
C TYR A 404 -9.97 42.56 -27.64
N LEU A 405 -10.84 41.55 -27.59
CA LEU A 405 -10.47 40.16 -27.87
C LEU A 405 -10.11 39.95 -29.36
N THR A 406 -10.78 40.64 -30.28
CA THR A 406 -10.51 40.49 -31.70
C THR A 406 -9.33 41.33 -32.16
N GLN A 407 -9.31 42.62 -31.85
CA GLN A 407 -8.31 43.55 -32.38
C GLN A 407 -7.00 43.50 -31.60
N LYS A 408 -7.07 43.47 -30.27
CA LYS A 408 -5.87 43.49 -29.42
C LYS A 408 -5.30 42.09 -29.15
N ARG A 409 -6.17 41.08 -29.05
CA ARG A 409 -5.75 39.69 -28.80
C ARG A 409 -5.69 38.82 -30.05
N GLY A 410 -6.10 39.33 -31.21
CA GLY A 410 -5.99 38.63 -32.49
C GLY A 410 -6.90 37.39 -32.60
N ILE A 411 -7.88 37.24 -31.72
CA ILE A 411 -8.79 36.10 -31.72
C ILE A 411 -9.88 36.35 -32.77
N ARG A 412 -10.19 35.37 -33.61
CA ARG A 412 -11.21 35.53 -34.65
C ARG A 412 -12.60 35.76 -34.03
N SER A 413 -13.40 36.62 -34.66
CA SER A 413 -14.75 36.96 -34.18
C SER A 413 -15.69 35.74 -34.15
N ASP A 414 -15.60 34.83 -35.11
CA ASP A 414 -16.38 33.58 -35.12
C ASP A 414 -16.15 32.71 -33.87
N CYS A 415 -14.91 32.60 -33.40
CA CYS A 415 -14.57 31.91 -32.16
C CYS A 415 -15.14 32.63 -30.92
N ILE A 416 -15.04 33.96 -30.87
CA ILE A 416 -15.60 34.77 -29.78
C ILE A 416 -17.12 34.63 -29.73
N GLN A 417 -17.79 34.69 -30.88
CA GLN A 417 -19.25 34.50 -30.97
C GLN A 417 -19.66 33.08 -30.58
N MET A 418 -18.90 32.06 -30.98
CA MET A 418 -19.13 30.67 -30.55
C MET A 418 -19.09 30.56 -29.02
N LEU A 419 -18.06 31.11 -28.36
CA LEU A 419 -17.93 31.06 -26.90
C LEU A 419 -19.04 31.86 -26.21
N LYS A 420 -19.41 33.03 -26.73
CA LYS A 420 -20.54 33.81 -26.20
C LYS A 420 -21.86 33.03 -26.29
N ASN A 421 -22.16 32.45 -27.45
CA ASN A 421 -23.40 31.68 -27.67
C ASN A 421 -23.48 30.44 -26.77
N GLN A 422 -22.34 29.85 -26.41
CA GLN A 422 -22.27 28.76 -25.43
C GLN A 422 -22.38 29.24 -23.97
N GLY A 423 -22.52 30.54 -23.72
CA GLY A 423 -22.52 31.13 -22.39
C GLY A 423 -21.19 30.96 -21.67
N LEU A 424 -20.09 30.88 -22.42
CA LEU A 424 -18.73 30.71 -21.91
C LEU A 424 -17.97 32.02 -21.72
N LEU A 425 -18.41 33.06 -22.41
CA LEU A 425 -17.77 34.36 -22.46
C LEU A 425 -18.83 35.45 -22.53
N TYR A 426 -18.75 36.45 -21.65
CA TYR A 426 -19.62 37.63 -21.69
C TYR A 426 -18.89 38.85 -21.09
N ALA A 427 -19.53 40.01 -21.09
CA ALA A 427 -19.03 41.24 -20.49
C ALA A 427 -19.76 41.54 -19.18
N ASP A 428 -19.06 41.99 -18.14
CA ASP A 428 -19.66 42.52 -16.92
C ASP A 428 -19.78 44.06 -16.94
N ASP A 429 -20.35 44.63 -15.89
CA ASP A 429 -20.56 46.07 -15.68
C ASP A 429 -19.24 46.88 -15.62
N GLN A 430 -18.12 46.22 -15.31
CA GLN A 430 -16.78 46.80 -15.28
C GLN A 430 -16.02 46.65 -16.60
N GLN A 431 -16.68 46.17 -17.67
CA GLN A 431 -16.08 45.92 -18.98
C GLN A 431 -14.92 44.90 -18.90
N ASN A 432 -15.06 43.86 -18.09
CA ASN A 432 -14.20 42.69 -18.12
C ASN A 432 -14.72 41.66 -19.12
N ALA A 433 -13.79 40.95 -19.78
CA ALA A 433 -14.10 39.67 -20.39
C ALA A 433 -14.23 38.62 -19.29
N VAL A 434 -15.46 38.12 -19.09
CA VAL A 434 -15.78 37.10 -18.09
C VAL A 434 -15.76 35.73 -18.74
N PHE A 435 -14.76 34.93 -18.38
CA PHE A 435 -14.63 33.54 -18.83
C PHE A 435 -15.26 32.61 -17.79
N VAL A 436 -16.34 31.95 -18.16
CA VAL A 436 -17.10 31.08 -17.26
C VAL A 436 -16.33 29.80 -16.97
N MET A 437 -16.08 29.53 -15.70
CA MET A 437 -15.43 28.31 -15.24
C MET A 437 -16.47 27.31 -14.75
N ARG A 438 -16.30 26.05 -15.16
CA ARG A 438 -17.23 24.98 -14.87
C ARG A 438 -16.52 23.78 -14.27
N ASN A 439 -17.23 23.04 -13.41
CA ASN A 439 -16.79 21.72 -13.01
C ASN A 439 -16.99 20.71 -14.16
N LEU A 440 -16.69 19.45 -13.88
CA LEU A 440 -16.71 18.39 -14.90
C LEU A 440 -18.13 18.02 -15.32
N GLU A 441 -19.11 18.29 -14.46
CA GLU A 441 -20.56 18.13 -14.67
C GLU A 441 -21.17 19.31 -15.43
N GLY A 442 -20.38 20.35 -15.73
CA GLY A 442 -20.81 21.54 -16.46
C GLY A 442 -21.45 22.63 -15.60
N GLN A 443 -21.50 22.46 -14.27
CA GLN A 443 -22.02 23.47 -13.34
C GLN A 443 -21.06 24.65 -13.26
N ARG A 444 -21.63 25.86 -13.29
CA ARG A 444 -20.88 27.12 -13.23
C ARG A 444 -20.46 27.38 -11.78
N ASN A 445 -19.19 27.12 -11.49
CA ASN A 445 -18.62 27.22 -10.13
C ASN A 445 -17.50 28.26 -10.02
N GLY A 446 -17.25 29.02 -11.08
CA GLY A 446 -16.26 30.07 -11.08
C GLY A 446 -16.33 30.99 -12.29
N ALA A 447 -15.56 32.07 -12.22
CA ALA A 447 -15.33 32.96 -13.35
C ALA A 447 -13.91 33.54 -13.30
N PHE A 448 -13.24 33.56 -14.44
CA PHE A 448 -11.98 34.27 -14.63
C PHE A 448 -12.26 35.58 -15.35
N LEU A 449 -11.70 36.67 -14.84
CA LEU A 449 -11.89 38.02 -15.35
C LEU A 449 -10.63 38.49 -16.05
N ARG A 450 -10.81 39.14 -17.21
CA ARG A 450 -9.77 39.92 -17.86
C ARG A 450 -10.27 41.34 -18.09
N GLY A 451 -9.62 42.33 -17.50
CA GLY A 451 -9.90 43.74 -17.75
C GLY A 451 -9.60 44.11 -19.20
N THR A 452 -10.54 44.79 -19.85
CA THR A 452 -10.41 45.18 -21.26
C THR A 452 -10.37 46.70 -21.47
N ARG A 453 -10.79 47.49 -20.48
CA ARG A 453 -10.81 48.95 -20.53
C ARG A 453 -9.40 49.54 -20.40
N GLY A 454 -8.98 50.35 -21.38
CA GLY A 454 -7.73 51.10 -21.37
C GLY A 454 -6.52 50.39 -22.00
N GLU A 455 -5.56 51.17 -22.49
CA GLU A 455 -4.45 50.66 -23.32
C GLU A 455 -3.46 49.78 -22.56
N ASN A 456 -3.23 50.04 -21.27
CA ASN A 456 -2.27 49.29 -20.44
C ASN A 456 -2.92 48.42 -19.36
N ASN A 457 -4.17 48.00 -19.58
CA ASN A 457 -4.89 47.19 -18.60
C ASN A 457 -4.29 45.78 -18.47
N SER A 458 -3.65 45.54 -17.33
CA SER A 458 -3.04 44.27 -16.95
C SER A 458 -3.97 43.40 -16.08
N PHE A 459 -5.12 43.93 -15.65
CA PHE A 459 -6.03 43.26 -14.72
C PHE A 459 -6.45 41.89 -15.24
N LYS A 460 -6.18 40.89 -14.42
CA LYS A 460 -6.67 39.51 -14.57
C LYS A 460 -6.81 38.90 -13.19
N GLY A 461 -7.82 38.06 -13.01
CA GLY A 461 -8.04 37.42 -11.72
C GLY A 461 -9.31 36.58 -11.71
N TYR A 462 -9.66 36.07 -10.53
CA TYR A 462 -10.87 35.29 -10.32
C TYR A 462 -11.95 36.15 -9.70
N PHE A 463 -13.20 35.95 -10.11
CA PHE A 463 -14.33 36.57 -9.42
C PHE A 463 -14.50 35.96 -8.03
N LYS A 464 -14.98 36.78 -7.08
CA LYS A 464 -15.23 36.37 -5.70
C LYS A 464 -16.16 35.15 -5.67
N GLY A 465 -15.79 34.14 -4.87
CA GLY A 465 -16.55 32.88 -4.76
C GLY A 465 -16.16 31.79 -5.75
N THR A 466 -15.22 32.04 -6.67
CA THR A 466 -14.75 31.01 -7.62
C THR A 466 -14.11 29.81 -6.91
N LYS A 467 -14.61 28.60 -7.19
CA LYS A 467 -14.05 27.33 -6.69
C LYS A 467 -12.93 26.83 -7.61
N ARG A 468 -11.72 27.36 -7.44
CA ARG A 468 -10.55 27.06 -8.31
C ARG A 468 -10.13 25.59 -8.32
N SER A 469 -10.39 24.84 -7.25
CA SER A 469 -10.04 23.42 -7.15
C SER A 469 -11.01 22.50 -7.91
N ASP A 470 -12.16 23.01 -8.33
CA ASP A 470 -13.25 22.22 -8.92
C ASP A 470 -13.89 22.95 -10.12
N SER A 471 -13.21 23.92 -10.72
CA SER A 471 -13.74 24.57 -11.91
C SER A 471 -12.63 25.09 -12.80
N TRP A 472 -12.87 24.99 -14.10
CA TRP A 472 -11.92 25.39 -15.14
C TRP A 472 -12.65 26.10 -16.27
N PHE A 473 -11.97 27.05 -16.90
CA PHE A 473 -12.39 27.46 -18.23
C PHE A 473 -11.91 26.40 -19.23
N TYR A 474 -12.85 25.81 -19.94
CA TYR A 474 -12.52 24.86 -21.01
C TYR A 474 -13.58 24.89 -22.12
N PHE A 475 -13.15 24.51 -23.31
CA PHE A 475 -14.03 24.27 -24.46
C PHE A 475 -13.41 23.16 -25.33
N SER A 476 -14.19 22.64 -26.28
CA SER A 476 -13.72 21.58 -27.17
C SER A 476 -13.99 21.91 -28.62
N LEU A 477 -13.05 21.56 -29.48
CA LEU A 477 -13.17 21.65 -30.95
C LEU A 477 -12.94 20.26 -31.55
N GLY A 478 -13.42 20.06 -32.77
CA GLY A 478 -13.28 18.81 -33.48
C GLY A 478 -14.18 17.68 -32.97
N GLY A 479 -14.21 16.58 -33.73
CA GLY A 479 -15.06 15.42 -33.47
C GLY A 479 -16.57 15.72 -33.45
N LYS A 480 -17.36 14.71 -33.11
CA LYS A 480 -18.81 14.85 -32.86
C LYS A 480 -19.06 15.28 -31.41
N ALA A 481 -20.24 15.84 -31.13
CA ALA A 481 -20.58 16.42 -29.82
C ALA A 481 -20.43 15.44 -28.64
N ASN A 482 -20.69 14.14 -28.88
CA ASN A 482 -20.65 13.08 -27.87
C ASN A 482 -19.36 12.23 -27.89
N ASP A 483 -18.39 12.59 -28.73
CA ASP A 483 -17.13 11.86 -28.79
C ASP A 483 -16.35 12.04 -27.49
N LYS A 484 -15.70 10.98 -27.04
CA LYS A 484 -14.77 11.05 -25.91
C LYS A 484 -13.59 11.95 -26.29
N THR A 485 -13.11 12.75 -25.34
CA THR A 485 -11.92 13.59 -25.54
C THR A 485 -10.70 12.71 -25.83
N SER A 486 -10.16 12.79 -27.04
CA SER A 486 -8.92 12.11 -27.42
C SER A 486 -7.68 12.90 -27.00
N THR A 487 -7.77 14.23 -27.06
CA THR A 487 -6.66 15.13 -26.78
C THR A 487 -7.06 16.22 -25.79
N ALA A 488 -6.23 16.46 -24.77
CA ALA A 488 -6.36 17.58 -23.86
C ALA A 488 -5.15 18.51 -23.98
N ILE A 489 -5.39 19.79 -24.22
CA ILE A 489 -4.38 20.83 -24.30
C ILE A 489 -4.51 21.72 -23.07
N LEU A 490 -3.49 21.72 -22.23
CA LEU A 490 -3.45 22.46 -20.97
C LEU A 490 -2.71 23.78 -21.16
N CYS A 491 -3.37 24.90 -20.92
CA CYS A 491 -2.84 26.26 -21.11
C CYS A 491 -2.91 27.06 -19.81
N LYS A 492 -2.08 28.09 -19.65
CA LYS A 492 -2.03 28.89 -18.40
C LYS A 492 -3.26 29.76 -18.13
N SER A 493 -3.97 30.15 -19.18
CA SER A 493 -5.07 31.11 -19.08
C SER A 493 -6.16 30.85 -20.12
N PRO A 494 -7.38 31.38 -19.92
CA PRO A 494 -8.44 31.30 -20.93
C PRO A 494 -8.01 31.85 -22.29
N ILE A 495 -7.30 32.98 -22.31
CA ILE A 495 -6.81 33.60 -23.56
C ILE A 495 -5.76 32.70 -24.22
N ASP A 496 -4.86 32.06 -23.47
CA ASP A 496 -3.90 31.12 -24.04
C ASP A 496 -4.59 29.88 -24.61
N ALA A 497 -5.58 29.34 -23.90
CA ALA A 497 -6.36 28.19 -24.36
C ALA A 497 -7.06 28.49 -25.69
N ILE A 498 -7.70 29.66 -25.79
CA ILE A 498 -8.34 30.12 -27.03
C ILE A 498 -7.28 30.37 -28.12
N SER A 499 -6.18 31.04 -27.78
CA SER A 499 -5.13 31.39 -28.74
C SER A 499 -4.47 30.14 -29.33
N ARG A 500 -4.21 29.13 -28.49
CA ARG A 500 -3.65 27.85 -28.90
C ARG A 500 -4.62 27.08 -29.80
N ALA A 501 -5.92 27.14 -29.55
CA ALA A 501 -6.93 26.57 -30.43
C ALA A 501 -6.99 27.28 -31.79
N MET A 502 -6.95 28.61 -31.80
CA MET A 502 -6.97 29.41 -33.03
C MET A 502 -5.72 29.22 -33.88
N LEU A 503 -4.54 29.14 -33.26
CA LEU A 503 -3.29 28.82 -33.96
C LEU A 503 -3.38 27.48 -34.69
N GLU A 504 -3.95 26.47 -34.03
CA GLU A 504 -4.14 25.14 -34.65
C GLU A 504 -5.06 25.19 -35.84
N TYR A 505 -6.20 25.88 -35.69
CA TYR A 505 -7.17 26.06 -36.74
C TYR A 505 -6.56 26.78 -37.96
N LEU A 506 -5.81 27.87 -37.74
CA LEU A 506 -5.18 28.62 -38.83
C LEU A 506 -4.08 27.83 -39.55
N ILE A 507 -3.27 27.05 -38.82
CA ILE A 507 -2.20 26.22 -39.40
C ILE A 507 -2.78 25.05 -40.20
N ARG A 508 -3.86 24.44 -39.70
CA ARG A 508 -4.50 23.27 -40.32
C ARG A 508 -5.46 23.64 -41.45
N GLY A 509 -6.09 24.81 -41.36
CA GLY A 509 -7.18 25.24 -42.23
C GLY A 509 -8.56 24.67 -41.86
N ASP A 510 -8.65 23.85 -40.81
CA ASP A 510 -9.90 23.25 -40.33
C ASP A 510 -9.82 22.93 -38.82
N ALA A 511 -10.95 22.57 -38.21
CA ALA A 511 -11.01 22.07 -36.84
C ALA A 511 -10.17 20.77 -36.67
N PRO A 512 -9.76 20.45 -35.43
CA PRO A 512 -9.14 19.17 -35.14
C PRO A 512 -10.03 17.99 -35.60
N PRO A 513 -9.44 16.89 -36.08
CA PRO A 513 -10.20 15.76 -36.63
C PRO A 513 -10.88 14.97 -35.51
N GLU A 514 -10.19 14.89 -34.36
CA GLU A 514 -10.66 14.26 -33.14
C GLU A 514 -11.11 15.30 -32.13
N ARG A 515 -11.87 14.86 -31.13
CA ARG A 515 -12.35 15.71 -30.05
C ARG A 515 -11.19 16.18 -29.18
N THR A 516 -10.85 17.48 -29.29
CA THR A 516 -9.76 18.12 -28.53
C THR A 516 -10.32 19.11 -27.52
N ALA A 517 -9.97 18.95 -26.25
CA ALA A 517 -10.33 19.87 -25.18
C ALA A 517 -9.18 20.85 -24.89
N TYR A 518 -9.49 22.15 -24.83
CA TYR A 518 -8.57 23.21 -24.42
C TYR A 518 -8.95 23.66 -23.02
N ILE A 519 -8.04 23.55 -22.07
CA ILE A 519 -8.31 23.74 -20.64
C ILE A 519 -7.33 24.77 -20.07
N ALA A 520 -7.86 25.81 -19.42
CA ALA A 520 -7.06 26.76 -18.67
C ALA A 520 -6.76 26.21 -17.27
N ILE A 521 -5.48 26.04 -16.96
CA ILE A 521 -4.93 25.58 -15.69
C ILE A 521 -3.80 26.53 -15.29
N ASP A 522 -4.05 27.34 -14.27
CA ASP A 522 -3.10 28.34 -13.79
C ASP A 522 -2.17 27.79 -12.69
N ASP A 523 -2.64 26.80 -11.93
CA ASP A 523 -1.89 26.15 -10.85
C ASP A 523 -2.14 24.63 -10.87
N ILE A 524 -1.08 23.85 -10.63
CA ILE A 524 -1.11 22.39 -10.58
C ILE A 524 -2.07 21.87 -9.50
N LYS A 525 -2.28 22.63 -8.42
CA LYS A 525 -3.26 22.30 -7.37
C LYS A 525 -4.69 22.19 -7.90
N SER A 526 -4.97 22.79 -9.06
CA SER A 526 -6.27 22.69 -9.74
C SER A 526 -6.30 21.61 -10.82
N LEU A 527 -5.25 20.81 -11.04
CA LEU A 527 -5.21 19.84 -12.15
C LEU A 527 -6.29 18.75 -11.97
N PRO A 528 -7.24 18.56 -12.93
CA PRO A 528 -8.27 17.52 -12.84
C PRO A 528 -7.71 16.13 -13.17
N LEU A 529 -6.87 15.62 -12.26
CA LEU A 529 -6.00 14.45 -12.49
C LEU A 529 -6.78 13.20 -12.92
N GLU A 530 -7.85 12.85 -12.20
CA GLU A 530 -8.65 11.63 -12.47
C GLU A 530 -9.26 11.59 -13.87
N ARG A 531 -9.61 12.76 -14.42
CA ARG A 531 -10.16 12.87 -15.78
C ARG A 531 -9.05 12.87 -16.81
N LEU A 532 -7.99 13.63 -16.57
CA LEU A 532 -6.86 13.74 -17.50
C LEU A 532 -6.14 12.40 -17.66
N GLN A 533 -6.04 11.57 -16.64
CA GLN A 533 -5.50 10.21 -16.74
C GLN A 533 -6.22 9.32 -17.77
N LYS A 534 -7.49 9.62 -18.06
CA LYS A 534 -8.31 8.87 -19.05
C LYS A 534 -8.18 9.42 -20.46
N VAL A 535 -7.51 10.57 -20.64
CA VAL A 535 -7.30 11.18 -21.95
C VAL A 535 -6.02 10.61 -22.57
N PRO A 536 -6.08 10.01 -23.77
CA PRO A 536 -4.92 9.38 -24.41
C PRO A 536 -3.76 10.34 -24.64
N ASN A 537 -4.05 11.53 -25.18
CA ASN A 537 -3.03 12.51 -25.56
C ASN A 537 -3.16 13.77 -24.72
N ILE A 538 -2.10 14.15 -24.01
CA ILE A 538 -2.09 15.37 -23.20
C ILE A 538 -0.94 16.26 -23.65
N LEU A 539 -1.25 17.49 -24.04
CA LEU A 539 -0.26 18.50 -24.40
C LEU A 539 -0.22 19.59 -23.34
N VAL A 540 0.93 19.78 -22.71
CA VAL A 540 1.17 20.84 -21.72
C VAL A 540 1.74 22.05 -22.45
N ALA A 541 0.91 23.07 -22.61
CA ALA A 541 1.14 24.26 -23.42
C ALA A 541 1.13 25.52 -22.53
N PHE A 542 2.00 25.56 -21.51
CA PHE A 542 2.02 26.66 -20.53
C PHE A 542 2.77 27.92 -20.98
N GLY A 543 3.58 27.86 -22.05
CA GLY A 543 4.31 29.02 -22.57
C GLY A 543 5.80 28.72 -22.75
N ASN A 544 6.64 29.75 -22.66
CA ASN A 544 8.09 29.66 -22.87
C ASN A 544 8.94 30.28 -21.76
N ASP A 545 8.35 30.71 -20.64
CA ASP A 545 9.08 31.33 -19.52
C ASP A 545 9.63 30.28 -18.53
N LYS A 546 10.72 30.60 -17.81
CA LYS A 546 11.34 29.65 -16.84
C LYS A 546 10.41 29.20 -15.72
N SER A 547 9.42 30.01 -15.34
CA SER A 547 8.42 29.63 -14.33
C SER A 547 7.40 28.60 -14.86
N THR A 548 7.16 28.58 -16.19
CA THR A 548 6.33 27.57 -16.86
C THR A 548 6.99 26.20 -16.85
N ASP A 549 8.33 26.15 -16.88
CA ASP A 549 9.07 24.90 -17.02
C ASP A 549 8.89 24.02 -15.77
N ALA A 550 9.02 24.61 -14.57
CA ALA A 550 8.78 23.87 -13.33
C ALA A 550 7.33 23.36 -13.24
N ALA A 551 6.37 24.19 -13.65
CA ALA A 551 4.97 23.80 -13.62
C ALA A 551 4.65 22.67 -14.63
N ALA A 552 5.20 22.77 -15.85
CA ALA A 552 5.02 21.76 -16.88
C ALA A 552 5.70 20.44 -16.51
N GLN A 553 6.91 20.49 -15.95
CA GLN A 553 7.60 19.29 -15.46
C GLN A 553 6.80 18.57 -14.38
N ARG A 554 6.21 19.33 -13.44
CA ARG A 554 5.37 18.73 -12.40
C ARG A 554 4.09 18.09 -12.97
N VAL A 555 3.53 18.62 -14.06
CA VAL A 555 2.44 17.95 -14.78
C VAL A 555 2.92 16.63 -15.40
N LEU A 556 4.12 16.59 -15.98
CA LEU A 556 4.69 15.34 -16.53
C LEU A 556 4.89 14.27 -15.46
N GLU A 557 5.36 14.66 -14.27
CA GLU A 557 5.50 13.74 -13.15
C GLU A 557 4.16 13.13 -12.71
N LEU A 558 3.07 13.91 -12.76
CA LEU A 558 1.73 13.46 -12.39
C LEU A 558 0.99 12.74 -13.53
N LEU A 559 1.31 13.07 -14.79
CA LEU A 559 0.70 12.56 -16.01
C LEU A 559 1.81 12.21 -17.02
N PRO A 560 2.46 11.03 -16.88
CA PRO A 560 3.60 10.65 -17.70
C PRO A 560 3.32 10.53 -19.21
N GLN A 561 2.05 10.38 -19.60
CA GLN A 561 1.62 10.38 -21.00
C GLN A 561 1.59 11.78 -21.64
N SER A 562 1.85 12.84 -20.86
CA SER A 562 1.81 14.21 -21.35
C SER A 562 3.09 14.64 -22.06
N GLN A 563 2.96 15.57 -23.00
CA GLN A 563 4.08 16.13 -23.75
C GLN A 563 4.11 17.65 -23.59
N ILE A 564 5.29 18.21 -23.33
CA ILE A 564 5.46 19.66 -23.23
C ILE A 564 5.56 20.24 -24.64
N LYS A 565 4.74 21.26 -24.91
CA LYS A 565 4.86 22.11 -26.10
C LYS A 565 5.10 23.55 -25.67
N LYS A 566 6.25 24.10 -26.06
CA LYS A 566 6.58 25.50 -25.80
C LYS A 566 6.07 26.41 -26.92
N SER A 567 5.66 27.63 -26.55
CA SER A 567 5.38 28.71 -27.51
C SER A 567 6.69 29.17 -28.17
N LYS A 568 6.61 29.63 -29.42
CA LYS A 568 7.72 30.31 -30.10
C LYS A 568 7.87 31.78 -29.69
N ALA A 569 6.81 32.35 -29.12
CA ALA A 569 6.80 33.72 -28.58
C ALA A 569 6.81 33.69 -27.05
N SER A 570 6.58 34.84 -26.41
CA SER A 570 6.46 34.97 -24.96
C SER A 570 5.34 34.09 -24.38
N ASP A 571 4.18 34.08 -25.04
CA ASP A 571 3.03 33.23 -24.73
C ASP A 571 2.30 32.79 -26.02
N TRP A 572 1.19 32.07 -25.90
CA TRP A 572 0.44 31.58 -27.07
C TRP A 572 -0.37 32.68 -27.75
N ASN A 573 -0.78 33.72 -27.01
CA ASN A 573 -1.51 34.84 -27.58
C ASN A 573 -0.60 35.69 -28.47
N GLN A 574 0.62 35.97 -28.02
CA GLN A 574 1.61 36.68 -28.83
C GLN A 574 1.93 35.89 -30.10
N GLN A 575 2.12 34.57 -29.99
CA GLN A 575 2.37 33.73 -31.16
C GLN A 575 1.20 33.75 -32.15
N LEU A 576 -0.05 33.81 -31.69
CA LEU A 576 -1.22 33.96 -32.56
C LEU A 576 -1.19 35.29 -33.33
N ILE A 577 -0.89 36.39 -32.62
CA ILE A 577 -0.81 37.73 -33.22
C ILE A 577 0.28 37.77 -34.30
N ASP A 578 1.47 37.29 -33.97
CA ASP A 578 2.62 37.26 -34.89
C ASP A 578 2.31 36.46 -36.15
N TYR A 579 1.70 35.28 -35.99
CA TYR A 579 1.31 34.43 -37.11
C TYR A 579 0.22 35.08 -37.99
N GLY A 580 -0.77 35.72 -37.37
CA GLY A 580 -1.82 36.44 -38.09
C GLY A 580 -1.28 37.63 -38.90
N GLN A 581 -0.25 38.33 -38.40
CA GLN A 581 0.43 39.39 -39.15
C GLN A 581 1.18 38.84 -40.36
N GLN A 582 1.90 37.72 -40.20
CA GLN A 582 2.61 37.05 -41.29
C GLN A 582 1.67 36.61 -42.41
N LEU A 583 0.52 36.02 -42.08
CA LEU A 583 -0.48 35.61 -43.08
C LEU A 583 -1.03 36.79 -43.88
N ARG A 584 -1.32 37.92 -43.23
CA ARG A 584 -1.79 39.13 -43.93
C ARG A 584 -0.74 39.68 -44.89
N GLN A 585 0.53 39.70 -44.49
CA GLN A 585 1.62 40.14 -45.36
C GLN A 585 1.78 39.21 -46.58
N GLN A 586 1.68 37.90 -46.38
CA GLN A 586 1.73 36.92 -47.49
C GLN A 586 0.58 37.10 -48.47
N GLN A 587 -0.64 37.33 -47.98
CA GLN A 587 -1.81 37.58 -48.83
C GLN A 587 -1.68 38.89 -49.62
N GLN A 588 -1.20 39.96 -48.98
CA GLN A 588 -0.94 41.23 -49.67
C GLN A 588 0.12 41.09 -50.77
N GLN A 589 1.22 40.37 -50.50
CA GLN A 589 2.26 40.09 -51.51
C GLN A 589 1.78 39.17 -52.64
N GLN A 590 0.80 38.29 -52.40
CA GLN A 590 0.20 37.46 -53.45
C GLN A 590 -0.76 38.29 -54.32
N GLN A 591 -1.59 39.14 -53.71
CA GLN A 591 -2.49 40.05 -54.45
C GLN A 591 -1.71 41.05 -55.29
N GLN A 592 -0.61 41.59 -54.76
CA GLN A 592 0.24 42.52 -55.51
C GLN A 592 0.92 41.84 -56.71
N ARG A 593 1.41 40.59 -56.54
CA ARG A 593 1.95 39.81 -57.67
C ARG A 593 0.90 39.48 -58.73
N GLN A 594 -0.33 39.15 -58.33
CA GLN A 594 -1.42 38.89 -59.28
C GLN A 594 -1.82 40.15 -60.05
N GLN A 595 -1.80 41.33 -59.41
CA GLN A 595 -2.06 42.61 -60.09
C GLN A 595 -0.92 43.00 -61.05
N ASP A 596 0.34 42.74 -60.67
CA ASP A 596 1.49 43.01 -61.54
C ASP A 596 1.50 42.07 -62.77
N ASP A 597 1.11 40.79 -62.60
CA ASP A 597 0.96 39.84 -63.71
C ASP A 597 -0.21 40.19 -64.65
N GLU A 598 -1.33 40.73 -64.12
CA GLU A 598 -2.47 41.22 -64.93
C GLU A 598 -2.16 42.52 -65.69
N LEU A 599 -1.25 43.35 -65.20
CA LEU A 599 -0.78 44.58 -65.86
C LEU A 599 0.34 44.33 -66.90
N SER A 600 0.93 43.12 -66.88
CA SER A 600 1.98 42.66 -67.77
C SER A 600 1.46 41.88 -69.00
N LEU A 601 0.15 41.61 -69.07
CA LEU A 601 -0.56 41.02 -70.21
C LEU A 601 -1.31 42.10 -70.97
#